data_AF-A0A9Q0SVL2-F1
#
_entry.id   AF-A0A9Q0SVL2-F1
#
_cell.length_a   1.000
_cell.length_b   1.000
_cell.length_c   1.000
_cell.angle_alpha   90.00
_cell.angle_beta   90.00
_cell.angle_gamma   90.00
#
_symmetry.space_group_name_H-M   'P 1'
#
loop_
_entity.id
_entity.type
_entity.pdbx_description
1 polymer ?
#
loop_
_entity_poly.entity_id
_entity_poly.type
_entity_poly.pdbx_seq_one_letter_code
_entity_poly.pdbx_strand_id
1 'polypeptide(L)'
;MLIALSKSWFYDHTPAAASENLQNFSVIVPSKGQDYPPVLAYWICGTSGDGKRMLRLLKAIYHPRNQYLLQLDAESSDYERAELVVSVQSESLFRAFGNVNVVGKGYAINEMGSSALAAILNAAALLLKLSADWDWFINLSVSDYPLVSQDDLLHAFTSLPRDLNFINYTGGDAEKNEIDKINQIVVDPSLHLQKSSHLYYAVETRATPDAFKIFGGSPWLILTRAFMEYCVQGMGQPSKKITNVLQQHSIPT
;
A
#
# COMPACT_ATOMS: atom_id res chain seq x y z
N MET A 1 -14.21 -1.83 4.45
CA MET A 1 -14.68 -3.23 4.44
C MET A 1 -13.64 -4.00 3.63
N LEU A 2 -12.77 -4.75 4.31
CA LEU A 2 -11.84 -5.66 3.64
C LEU A 2 -12.67 -6.78 3.02
N ILE A 3 -12.49 -7.08 1.73
CA ILE A 3 -12.88 -8.38 1.18
C ILE A 3 -11.70 -9.30 1.51
N ALA A 4 -11.64 -9.76 2.75
CA ALA A 4 -10.68 -10.78 3.16
C ALA A 4 -11.11 -12.09 2.50
N LEU A 5 -10.30 -12.59 1.57
CA LEU A 5 -10.61 -13.76 0.75
C LEU A 5 -10.49 -15.11 1.48
N SER A 6 -10.64 -15.12 2.81
CA SER A 6 -10.67 -16.36 3.61
C SER A 6 -11.89 -16.53 4.52
N LYS A 7 -12.86 -15.59 4.56
CA LYS A 7 -14.12 -15.78 5.32
C LYS A 7 -15.33 -15.17 4.61
N SER A 8 -16.18 -16.03 4.08
CA SER A 8 -17.47 -15.70 3.48
C SER A 8 -18.40 -15.03 4.50
N TRP A 9 -18.72 -13.76 4.30
CA TRP A 9 -19.85 -13.09 4.97
C TRP A 9 -21.03 -13.01 4.02
N PHE A 10 -21.71 -14.13 3.84
CA PHE A 10 -23.09 -14.16 3.39
C PHE A 10 -23.78 -15.33 4.08
N TYR A 11 -24.45 -15.05 5.19
CA TYR A 11 -25.59 -15.83 5.65
C TYR A 11 -26.46 -14.93 6.53
N ASP A 12 -27.70 -14.71 6.08
CA ASP A 12 -28.84 -14.73 6.97
C ASP A 12 -29.99 -15.50 6.28
N HIS A 13 -30.38 -16.59 6.96
CA HIS A 13 -31.64 -17.39 6.92
C HIS A 13 -32.03 -18.09 5.59
N THR A 14 -32.37 -19.39 5.47
CA THR A 14 -32.81 -20.51 6.34
C THR A 14 -32.81 -21.84 5.49
N PRO A 15 -33.18 -23.06 5.98
CA PRO A 15 -32.24 -24.14 6.28
C PRO A 15 -32.27 -25.40 5.36
N ALA A 16 -31.29 -26.27 5.63
CA ALA A 16 -31.23 -27.72 5.39
C ALA A 16 -30.78 -28.25 4.01
N ALA A 17 -29.76 -29.13 4.10
CA ALA A 17 -29.26 -30.09 3.12
C ALA A 17 -28.38 -29.58 1.97
N ALA A 18 -27.10 -29.33 2.28
CA ALA A 18 -25.99 -29.67 1.39
C ALA A 18 -24.69 -29.73 2.22
N SER A 19 -24.32 -30.95 2.62
CA SER A 19 -22.98 -31.24 3.11
C SER A 19 -22.03 -31.29 1.92
N GLU A 20 -21.33 -30.19 1.63
CA GLU A 20 -20.24 -30.19 0.65
C GLU A 20 -18.94 -29.61 1.26
N ASN A 21 -17.90 -30.43 1.10
CA ASN A 21 -16.51 -30.27 1.51
C ASN A 21 -15.99 -28.83 1.60
N LEU A 22 -15.79 -28.34 2.83
CA LEU A 22 -14.85 -27.27 3.13
C LEU A 22 -13.43 -27.81 2.94
N GLN A 23 -12.83 -27.57 1.77
CA GLN A 23 -11.39 -27.71 1.62
C GLN A 23 -10.73 -26.70 2.56
N ASN A 24 -10.08 -27.22 3.62
CA ASN A 24 -9.19 -26.44 4.48
C ASN A 24 -8.06 -25.88 3.62
N PHE A 25 -8.16 -24.63 3.19
CA PHE A 25 -7.03 -23.90 2.65
C PHE A 25 -6.05 -23.64 3.79
N SER A 26 -5.01 -24.46 3.89
CA SER A 26 -3.88 -24.21 4.78
C SER A 26 -3.15 -22.97 4.29
N VAL A 27 -3.27 -21.85 5.01
CA VAL A 27 -2.44 -20.67 4.77
C VAL A 27 -0.99 -21.10 4.94
N ILE A 28 -0.22 -21.12 3.85
CA ILE A 28 1.19 -21.50 3.88
C ILE A 28 1.94 -20.37 4.58
N VAL A 29 2.36 -20.62 5.82
CA VAL A 29 3.19 -19.69 6.57
C VAL A 29 4.62 -19.83 6.08
N PRO A 30 5.25 -18.77 5.56
CA PRO A 30 6.62 -18.85 5.08
C PRO A 30 7.61 -19.04 6.23
N SER A 31 8.53 -20.01 6.09
CA SER A 31 9.62 -20.23 7.06
C SER A 31 10.47 -18.96 7.24
N LYS A 32 10.74 -18.55 8.47
CA LYS A 32 11.53 -17.37 8.81
C LYS A 32 12.90 -17.73 9.38
N GLY A 33 13.87 -16.85 9.21
CA GLY A 33 15.22 -17.00 9.76
C GLY A 33 16.28 -16.33 8.87
N GLN A 34 17.50 -16.29 9.36
CA GLN A 34 18.64 -15.69 8.65
C GLN A 34 19.01 -16.49 7.38
N ASP A 35 18.70 -17.78 7.36
CA ASP A 35 18.96 -18.68 6.22
C ASP A 35 17.80 -18.76 5.21
N TYR A 36 16.67 -18.10 5.50
CA TYR A 36 15.52 -18.07 4.60
C TYR A 36 15.43 -16.74 3.86
N PRO A 37 14.93 -16.72 2.61
CA PRO A 37 14.65 -15.46 1.92
C PRO A 37 13.69 -14.57 2.70
N PRO A 38 13.64 -13.26 2.46
CA PRO A 38 12.64 -12.42 3.08
C PRO A 38 11.24 -12.68 2.52
N VAL A 39 10.23 -12.14 3.20
CA VAL A 39 8.85 -12.10 2.76
C VAL A 39 8.53 -10.65 2.42
N LEU A 40 8.21 -10.38 1.15
CA LEU A 40 7.88 -9.04 0.69
C LEU A 40 6.36 -8.83 0.72
N ALA A 41 5.93 -7.66 1.15
CA ALA A 41 4.54 -7.22 1.12
C ALA A 41 4.37 -6.09 0.11
N TYR A 42 3.68 -6.39 -0.99
CA TYR A 42 3.40 -5.43 -2.05
C TYR A 42 2.04 -4.80 -1.87
N TRP A 43 2.00 -3.47 -1.94
CA TRP A 43 0.76 -2.74 -2.19
C TRP A 43 0.78 -2.22 -3.63
N ILE A 44 -0.22 -2.59 -4.43
CA ILE A 44 -0.37 -2.15 -5.81
C ILE A 44 -1.60 -1.25 -5.89
N CYS A 45 -1.41 0.03 -6.19
CA CYS A 45 -2.48 0.99 -6.37
C CYS A 45 -2.75 1.26 -7.87
N GLY A 46 -4.02 1.44 -8.22
CA GLY A 46 -4.46 1.83 -9.56
C GLY A 46 -5.78 2.57 -9.52
N THR A 47 -6.19 3.12 -10.67
CA THR A 47 -7.44 3.87 -10.84
C THR A 47 -8.37 3.18 -11.84
N SER A 48 -9.44 3.88 -12.25
CA SER A 48 -10.42 3.37 -13.22
C SER A 48 -9.72 2.93 -14.52
N GLY A 49 -10.10 1.75 -15.03
CA GLY A 49 -9.52 1.14 -16.22
C GLY A 49 -8.24 0.33 -15.98
N ASP A 50 -7.62 0.38 -14.80
CA ASP A 50 -6.31 -0.24 -14.58
C ASP A 50 -6.35 -1.70 -14.14
N GLY A 51 -7.52 -2.31 -13.93
CA GLY A 51 -7.64 -3.68 -13.41
C GLY A 51 -6.80 -4.72 -14.19
N LYS A 52 -6.76 -4.61 -15.53
CA LYS A 52 -5.94 -5.49 -16.38
C LYS A 52 -4.44 -5.21 -16.24
N ARG A 53 -4.03 -3.94 -16.11
CA ARG A 53 -2.63 -3.56 -15.91
C ARG A 53 -2.13 -4.02 -14.53
N MET A 54 -2.97 -3.89 -13.52
CA MET A 54 -2.72 -4.39 -12.17
C MET A 54 -2.50 -5.90 -12.16
N LEU A 55 -3.37 -6.67 -12.83
CA LEU A 55 -3.19 -8.13 -12.96
C LEU A 55 -1.92 -8.49 -13.72
N ARG A 56 -1.58 -7.74 -14.78
CA ARG A 56 -0.33 -7.94 -15.54
C ARG A 56 0.89 -7.73 -14.65
N LEU A 57 0.91 -6.65 -13.86
CA LEU A 57 1.98 -6.37 -12.91
C LEU A 57 2.05 -7.46 -11.83
N LEU A 58 0.92 -7.79 -11.19
CA LEU A 58 0.85 -8.84 -10.18
C LEU A 58 1.45 -10.14 -10.69
N LYS A 59 1.07 -10.60 -11.89
CA LYS A 59 1.63 -11.82 -12.50
C LYS A 59 3.14 -11.75 -12.70
N ALA A 60 3.70 -10.59 -13.01
CA ALA A 60 5.12 -10.41 -13.24
C ALA A 60 5.94 -10.46 -11.94
N ILE A 61 5.37 -10.02 -10.81
CA ILE A 61 6.05 -10.00 -9.50
C ILE A 61 5.58 -11.10 -8.55
N TYR A 62 4.71 -12.01 -9.01
CA TYR A 62 4.08 -13.00 -8.15
C TYR A 62 5.08 -14.06 -7.69
N HIS A 63 5.10 -14.31 -6.39
CA HIS A 63 5.82 -15.40 -5.77
C HIS A 63 5.04 -15.88 -4.54
N PRO A 64 4.89 -17.21 -4.34
CA PRO A 64 4.01 -17.79 -3.31
C PRO A 64 4.37 -17.41 -1.87
N ARG A 65 5.62 -17.00 -1.63
CA ARG A 65 6.11 -16.56 -0.32
C ARG A 65 5.61 -15.17 0.08
N ASN A 66 5.36 -14.29 -0.89
CA ASN A 66 5.10 -12.87 -0.67
C ASN A 66 3.63 -12.61 -0.42
N GLN A 67 3.30 -11.39 0.01
CA GLN A 67 1.94 -10.92 0.26
C GLN A 67 1.60 -9.80 -0.71
N TYR A 68 0.38 -9.79 -1.24
CA TYR A 68 -0.08 -8.81 -2.21
C TYR A 68 -1.40 -8.19 -1.75
N LEU A 69 -1.44 -6.86 -1.73
CA LEU A 69 -2.63 -6.07 -1.49
C LEU A 69 -2.91 -5.19 -2.71
N LEU A 70 -4.00 -5.49 -3.41
CA LEU A 70 -4.45 -4.76 -4.57
C LEU A 70 -5.49 -3.72 -4.17
N GLN A 71 -5.35 -2.49 -4.64
CA GLN A 71 -6.29 -1.42 -4.35
C GLN A 71 -6.60 -0.59 -5.60
N LEU A 72 -7.87 -0.58 -5.97
CA LEU A 72 -8.42 0.41 -6.88
C LEU A 72 -8.97 1.59 -6.08
N ASP A 73 -8.60 2.81 -6.49
CA ASP A 73 -9.05 4.05 -5.86
C ASP A 73 -10.58 4.27 -5.98
N ALA A 74 -11.10 5.39 -5.48
CA ALA A 74 -12.53 5.69 -5.53
C ALA A 74 -13.07 6.04 -6.93
N GLU A 75 -12.22 6.34 -7.91
CA GLU A 75 -12.67 6.63 -9.28
C GLU A 75 -13.10 5.37 -10.01
N SER A 76 -12.56 4.22 -9.61
CA SER A 76 -12.99 2.92 -10.10
C SER A 76 -14.43 2.61 -9.67
N SER A 77 -15.18 1.95 -10.54
CA SER A 77 -16.54 1.49 -10.22
C SER A 77 -16.53 0.25 -9.33
N ASP A 78 -17.64 -0.02 -8.63
CA ASP A 78 -17.81 -1.28 -7.88
C ASP A 78 -17.76 -2.50 -8.80
N TYR A 79 -18.19 -2.33 -10.07
CA TYR A 79 -18.06 -3.35 -11.10
C TYR A 79 -16.59 -3.70 -11.39
N GLU A 80 -15.73 -2.70 -11.60
CA GLU A 80 -14.29 -2.93 -11.84
C GLU A 80 -13.60 -3.59 -10.65
N ARG A 81 -13.98 -3.22 -9.42
CA ARG A 81 -13.48 -3.88 -8.21
C ARG A 81 -13.93 -5.34 -8.13
N ALA A 82 -15.20 -5.61 -8.44
CA ALA A 82 -15.73 -6.98 -8.47
C ALA A 82 -15.06 -7.81 -9.58
N GLU A 83 -14.85 -7.23 -10.77
CA GLU A 83 -14.15 -7.87 -11.88
C GLU A 83 -12.70 -8.21 -11.51
N LEU A 84 -12.00 -7.31 -10.80
CA LEU A 84 -10.65 -7.57 -10.30
C LEU A 84 -10.64 -8.75 -9.33
N VAL A 85 -11.61 -8.82 -8.40
CA VAL A 85 -11.74 -9.96 -7.47
C VAL A 85 -11.98 -11.26 -8.23
N VAL A 86 -12.91 -11.28 -9.18
CA VAL A 86 -13.19 -12.45 -10.02
C VAL A 86 -11.95 -12.89 -10.80
N SER A 87 -11.20 -11.93 -11.34
CA SER A 87 -9.98 -12.19 -12.10
C SER A 87 -8.83 -12.72 -11.24
N VAL A 88 -8.70 -12.26 -9.99
CA VAL A 88 -7.74 -12.85 -9.04
C VAL A 88 -8.17 -14.26 -8.66
N GLN A 89 -9.46 -14.49 -8.45
CA GLN A 89 -9.98 -15.79 -8.07
C GLN A 89 -9.89 -16.83 -9.20
N SER A 90 -9.99 -16.41 -10.47
CA SER A 90 -9.93 -17.33 -11.62
C SER A 90 -8.53 -17.94 -11.81
N GLU A 91 -7.48 -17.29 -11.29
CA GLU A 91 -6.11 -17.79 -11.32
C GLU A 91 -5.89 -18.86 -10.24
N SER A 92 -5.63 -20.09 -10.66
CA SER A 92 -5.44 -21.24 -9.76
C SER A 92 -4.27 -21.05 -8.80
N LEU A 93 -3.20 -20.40 -9.24
CA LEU A 93 -2.02 -20.11 -8.41
C LEU A 93 -2.36 -19.17 -7.25
N PHE A 94 -3.08 -18.06 -7.53
CA PHE A 94 -3.43 -17.09 -6.49
C PHE A 94 -4.39 -17.71 -5.48
N ARG A 95 -5.33 -18.54 -5.96
CA ARG A 95 -6.26 -19.28 -5.11
C ARG A 95 -5.57 -20.32 -4.23
N ALA A 96 -4.57 -21.04 -4.77
CA ALA A 96 -3.87 -22.09 -4.05
C ALA A 96 -3.07 -21.56 -2.85
N PHE A 97 -2.43 -20.40 -2.99
CA PHE A 97 -1.61 -19.82 -1.93
C PHE A 97 -2.36 -18.80 -1.05
N GLY A 98 -3.45 -18.21 -1.56
CA GLY A 98 -4.31 -17.31 -0.77
C GLY A 98 -3.60 -16.04 -0.28
N ASN A 99 -2.52 -15.64 -0.94
CA ASN A 99 -1.63 -14.53 -0.55
C ASN A 99 -1.89 -13.23 -1.33
N VAL A 100 -2.99 -13.17 -2.09
CA VAL A 100 -3.45 -11.98 -2.84
C VAL A 100 -4.77 -11.51 -2.27
N ASN A 101 -4.83 -10.26 -1.81
CA ASN A 101 -6.01 -9.63 -1.23
C ASN A 101 -6.40 -8.39 -2.04
N VAL A 102 -7.70 -8.13 -2.16
CA VAL A 102 -8.24 -6.94 -2.85
C VAL A 102 -8.99 -6.07 -1.85
N VAL A 103 -8.66 -4.78 -1.81
CA VAL A 103 -9.37 -3.82 -0.96
C VAL A 103 -10.76 -3.55 -1.53
N GLY A 104 -11.80 -3.85 -0.73
CA GLY A 104 -13.19 -3.75 -1.19
C GLY A 104 -13.73 -2.33 -1.30
N LYS A 105 -13.19 -1.36 -0.55
CA LYS A 105 -13.63 0.03 -0.58
C LYS A 105 -12.49 0.92 -1.09
N GLY A 106 -12.74 1.59 -2.21
CA GLY A 106 -11.87 2.65 -2.71
C GLY A 106 -12.03 3.93 -1.89
N TYR A 107 -10.97 4.74 -1.85
CA TYR A 107 -10.96 6.11 -1.36
C TYR A 107 -10.32 6.97 -2.44
N ALA A 108 -10.64 8.26 -2.51
CA ALA A 108 -10.00 9.14 -3.47
C ALA A 108 -8.51 9.27 -3.12
N ILE A 109 -7.65 9.08 -4.11
CA ILE A 109 -6.21 9.22 -3.96
C ILE A 109 -5.78 10.28 -4.97
N ASN A 110 -5.23 11.36 -4.44
CA ASN A 110 -4.45 12.29 -5.23
C ASN A 110 -2.99 11.92 -5.01
N GLU A 111 -2.29 11.45 -6.05
CA GLU A 111 -0.87 11.06 -6.00
C GLU A 111 0.02 12.18 -5.46
N MET A 112 -0.39 13.41 -5.75
CA MET A 112 0.29 14.59 -5.30
C MET A 112 -0.11 14.95 -3.88
N GLY A 113 -1.28 14.56 -3.35
CA GLY A 113 -1.78 15.05 -2.07
C GLY A 113 -1.43 14.18 -0.85
N SER A 114 -1.83 14.67 0.33
CA SER A 114 -1.73 13.93 1.59
C SER A 114 -2.54 12.62 1.60
N SER A 115 -3.55 12.51 0.73
CA SER A 115 -4.32 11.29 0.50
C SER A 115 -3.47 10.13 -0.03
N ALA A 116 -2.41 10.38 -0.81
CA ALA A 116 -1.46 9.34 -1.21
C ALA A 116 -0.74 8.71 0.00
N LEU A 117 -0.26 9.55 0.92
CA LEU A 117 0.38 9.09 2.15
C LEU A 117 -0.63 8.36 3.05
N ALA A 118 -1.84 8.88 3.18
CA ALA A 118 -2.91 8.22 3.91
C ALA A 118 -3.25 6.83 3.32
N ALA A 119 -3.23 6.69 1.99
CA ALA A 119 -3.44 5.42 1.31
C ALA A 119 -2.30 4.42 1.59
N ILE A 120 -1.04 4.84 1.54
CA ILE A 120 0.12 4.01 1.91
C ILE A 120 -0.01 3.50 3.35
N LEU A 121 -0.30 4.39 4.30
CA LEU A 121 -0.42 4.04 5.72
C LEU A 121 -1.62 3.12 5.97
N ASN A 122 -2.73 3.35 5.29
CA ASN A 122 -3.89 2.45 5.36
C ASN A 122 -3.54 1.08 4.80
N ALA A 123 -2.90 1.00 3.63
CA ALA A 123 -2.47 -0.25 3.02
C ALA A 123 -1.53 -1.04 3.94
N ALA A 124 -0.56 -0.35 4.55
CA ALA A 124 0.33 -0.94 5.54
C ALA A 124 -0.44 -1.45 6.77
N ALA A 125 -1.38 -0.68 7.30
CA ALA A 125 -2.22 -1.10 8.42
C ALA A 125 -3.06 -2.35 8.08
N LEU A 126 -3.52 -2.50 6.84
CA LEU A 126 -4.20 -3.70 6.37
C LEU A 126 -3.23 -4.88 6.28
N LEU A 127 -2.06 -4.71 5.67
CA LEU A 127 -1.04 -5.76 5.57
C LEU A 127 -0.51 -6.23 6.94
N LEU A 128 -0.37 -5.33 7.91
CA LEU A 128 -0.02 -5.67 9.29
C LEU A 128 -1.07 -6.55 9.97
N LYS A 129 -2.36 -6.36 9.62
CA LYS A 129 -3.48 -7.17 10.13
C LYS A 129 -3.64 -8.49 9.37
N LEU A 130 -3.35 -8.51 8.08
CA LEU A 130 -3.50 -9.68 7.21
C LEU A 130 -2.42 -10.73 7.46
N SER A 131 -1.19 -10.29 7.72
CA SER A 131 -0.06 -11.19 7.95
C SER A 131 0.90 -10.61 8.97
N ALA A 132 1.36 -11.46 9.89
CA ALA A 132 2.42 -11.14 10.83
C ALA A 132 3.82 -11.31 10.21
N ASP A 133 3.92 -11.79 8.96
CA ASP A 133 5.10 -12.50 8.51
C ASP A 133 5.97 -11.84 7.46
N TRP A 134 5.58 -10.66 6.97
CA TRP A 134 6.38 -9.91 6.00
C TRP A 134 7.48 -9.06 6.65
N ASP A 135 8.59 -8.90 5.94
CA ASP A 135 9.79 -8.17 6.37
C ASP A 135 9.84 -6.75 5.82
N TRP A 136 9.54 -6.60 4.53
CA TRP A 136 9.55 -5.32 3.83
C TRP A 136 8.22 -5.02 3.13
N PHE A 137 7.77 -3.79 3.27
CA PHE A 137 6.66 -3.19 2.55
C PHE A 137 7.18 -2.46 1.31
N ILE A 138 6.55 -2.70 0.16
CA ILE A 138 6.89 -2.09 -1.13
C ILE A 138 5.60 -1.52 -1.73
N ASN A 139 5.57 -0.20 -2.00
CA ASN A 139 4.48 0.40 -2.75
C ASN A 139 4.78 0.40 -4.25
N LEU A 140 3.77 0.13 -5.06
CA LEU A 140 3.81 0.15 -6.52
C LEU A 140 2.52 0.76 -7.07
N SER A 141 2.63 1.46 -8.20
CA SER A 141 1.52 1.77 -9.09
C SER A 141 1.40 0.72 -10.19
N VAL A 142 0.25 0.70 -10.84
CA VAL A 142 0.01 -0.04 -12.09
C VAL A 142 0.88 0.37 -13.28
N SER A 143 1.58 1.51 -13.19
CA SER A 143 2.53 1.98 -14.20
C SER A 143 3.93 1.38 -14.04
N ASP A 144 4.23 0.80 -12.87
CA ASP A 144 5.52 0.19 -12.59
C ASP A 144 5.67 -1.19 -13.25
N TYR A 145 6.92 -1.62 -13.42
CA TYR A 145 7.23 -2.96 -13.93
C TYR A 145 8.59 -3.46 -13.42
N PRO A 146 8.71 -4.73 -13.00
CA PRO A 146 9.97 -5.26 -12.51
C PRO A 146 11.01 -5.35 -13.62
N LEU A 147 12.26 -4.96 -13.31
CA LEU A 147 13.43 -5.13 -14.18
C LEU A 147 14.22 -6.40 -13.87
N VAL A 148 13.97 -7.01 -12.71
CA VAL A 148 14.61 -8.24 -12.23
C VAL A 148 13.53 -9.26 -11.90
N SER A 149 13.88 -10.54 -11.94
CA SER A 149 12.94 -11.59 -11.54
C SER A 149 12.69 -11.54 -10.03
N GLN A 150 11.55 -12.09 -9.60
CA GLN A 150 11.21 -12.12 -8.18
C GLN A 150 12.18 -12.99 -7.37
N ASP A 151 12.70 -14.05 -7.97
CA ASP A 151 13.68 -14.95 -7.33
C ASP A 151 15.03 -14.24 -7.14
N ASP A 152 15.49 -13.49 -8.16
CA ASP A 152 16.72 -12.70 -8.06
C ASP A 152 16.61 -11.59 -7.01
N LEU A 153 15.45 -10.94 -6.94
CA LEU A 153 15.17 -9.92 -5.93
C LEU A 153 15.22 -10.51 -4.52
N LEU A 154 14.54 -11.65 -4.30
CA LEU A 154 14.56 -12.34 -3.02
C LEU A 154 15.96 -12.80 -2.63
N HIS A 155 16.73 -13.33 -3.59
CA HIS A 155 18.12 -13.71 -3.38
C HIS A 155 18.98 -12.51 -2.97
N ALA A 156 18.89 -11.39 -3.68
CA ALA A 156 19.63 -10.18 -3.34
C ALA A 156 19.28 -9.67 -1.93
N PHE A 157 17.99 -9.61 -1.60
CA PHE A 157 17.54 -9.14 -0.29
C PHE A 157 17.86 -10.11 0.86
N THR A 158 18.13 -11.38 0.58
CA THR A 158 18.58 -12.35 1.60
C THR A 158 19.93 -11.94 2.20
N SER A 159 20.79 -11.28 1.41
CA SER A 159 22.10 -10.80 1.87
C SER A 159 22.04 -9.49 2.68
N LEU A 160 20.90 -8.81 2.69
CA LEU A 160 20.74 -7.51 3.32
C LEU A 160 20.25 -7.63 4.77
N PRO A 161 20.73 -6.78 5.69
CA PRO A 161 20.16 -6.67 7.03
C PRO A 161 18.67 -6.29 6.96
N ARG A 162 17.82 -7.02 7.69
CA ARG A 162 16.35 -6.88 7.64
C ARG A 162 15.79 -5.62 8.31
N ASP A 163 16.65 -4.85 8.95
CA ASP A 163 16.35 -3.58 9.62
C ASP A 163 16.60 -2.35 8.74
N LEU A 164 17.02 -2.53 7.50
CA LEU A 164 17.26 -1.43 6.55
C LEU A 164 15.99 -0.95 5.85
N ASN A 165 15.84 0.37 5.80
CA ASN A 165 14.85 1.07 4.97
C ASN A 165 15.54 1.65 3.74
N PHE A 166 14.91 1.55 2.58
CA PHE A 166 15.41 2.11 1.33
C PHE A 166 14.51 3.26 0.91
N ILE A 167 15.05 4.46 1.03
CA ILE A 167 14.39 5.72 0.69
C ILE A 167 15.37 6.52 -0.16
N ASN A 168 14.96 6.87 -1.38
CA ASN A 168 15.75 7.75 -2.22
C ASN A 168 15.37 9.20 -1.90
N TYR A 169 16.33 9.99 -1.42
CA TYR A 169 16.14 11.40 -1.10
C TYR A 169 16.98 12.28 -2.03
N THR A 170 16.47 13.47 -2.37
CA THR A 170 17.22 14.47 -3.12
C THR A 170 17.97 15.37 -2.13
N GLY A 171 19.27 15.58 -2.32
CA GLY A 171 20.09 16.48 -1.50
C GLY A 171 20.51 17.75 -2.26
N GLY A 172 20.80 18.85 -1.55
CA GLY A 172 21.43 20.05 -2.13
C GLY A 172 20.45 21.19 -2.46
N ASP A 173 20.59 21.83 -3.63
CA ASP A 173 19.82 23.03 -4.04
C ASP A 173 18.30 22.81 -4.10
N ALA A 174 17.86 21.55 -4.19
CA ALA A 174 16.45 21.17 -4.03
C ALA A 174 15.91 21.56 -2.64
N GLU A 175 16.73 21.50 -1.59
CA GLU A 175 16.36 21.74 -0.18
C GLU A 175 15.83 23.17 0.05
N LYS A 176 16.32 24.18 -0.69
CA LYS A 176 15.79 25.55 -0.63
C LYS A 176 14.40 25.66 -1.26
N ASN A 177 14.19 25.06 -2.43
CA ASN A 177 12.88 25.01 -3.07
C ASN A 177 11.88 24.17 -2.26
N GLU A 178 12.37 23.17 -1.52
CA GLU A 178 11.56 22.38 -0.62
C GLU A 178 11.06 23.21 0.57
N ILE A 179 11.88 24.10 1.14
CA ILE A 179 11.45 24.95 2.27
C ILE A 179 10.25 25.83 1.87
N ASP A 180 10.29 26.46 0.69
CA ASP A 180 9.16 27.26 0.20
C ASP A 180 7.91 26.40 -0.04
N LYS A 181 8.08 25.18 -0.57
CA LYS A 181 6.99 24.18 -0.71
C LYS A 181 6.44 23.71 0.64
N ILE A 182 7.30 23.49 1.64
CA ILE A 182 6.93 23.04 2.98
C ILE A 182 6.12 24.12 3.71
N ASN A 183 6.48 25.38 3.49
CA ASN A 183 5.82 26.55 4.06
C ASN A 183 4.48 26.83 3.39
N GLN A 184 4.24 26.32 2.18
CA GLN A 184 2.94 26.41 1.53
C GLN A 184 1.92 25.48 2.22
N ILE A 185 0.75 26.03 2.54
CA ILE A 185 -0.36 25.23 3.09
C ILE A 185 -1.16 24.67 1.91
N VAL A 186 -1.23 23.34 1.83
CA VAL A 186 -1.99 22.63 0.79
C VAL A 186 -3.21 21.98 1.42
N VAL A 187 -4.35 22.08 0.77
CA VAL A 187 -5.56 21.36 1.14
C VAL A 187 -5.78 20.30 0.10
N ASP A 188 -5.80 19.05 0.54
CA ASP A 188 -6.16 17.89 -0.28
C ASP A 188 -7.62 17.49 -0.03
N PRO A 189 -8.54 17.86 -0.94
CA PRO A 189 -9.94 17.50 -0.77
C PRO A 189 -10.19 16.00 -0.94
N SER A 190 -9.27 15.24 -1.55
CA SER A 190 -9.41 13.80 -1.74
C SER A 190 -9.40 13.02 -0.41
N LEU A 191 -8.97 13.63 0.70
CA LEU A 191 -9.19 13.08 2.04
C LEU A 191 -10.66 13.03 2.46
N HIS A 192 -11.50 13.89 1.91
CA HIS A 192 -12.90 14.07 2.32
C HIS A 192 -13.92 13.78 1.21
N LEU A 193 -13.49 13.87 -0.06
CA LEU A 193 -14.33 13.66 -1.23
C LEU A 193 -14.24 12.21 -1.73
N GLN A 194 -15.28 11.80 -2.47
CA GLN A 194 -15.33 10.48 -3.10
C GLN A 194 -14.60 10.42 -4.45
N LYS A 195 -14.15 11.55 -4.99
CA LYS A 195 -13.41 11.63 -6.26
C LYS A 195 -12.10 12.35 -6.06
N SER A 196 -11.08 11.96 -6.83
CA SER A 196 -9.83 12.71 -6.83
C SER A 196 -10.10 14.12 -7.34
N SER A 197 -9.42 15.10 -6.75
CA SER A 197 -9.63 16.51 -7.04
C SER A 197 -8.31 17.24 -6.99
N HIS A 198 -8.19 18.32 -7.76
CA HIS A 198 -7.02 19.18 -7.70
C HIS A 198 -6.77 19.71 -6.29
N LEU A 199 -5.48 19.84 -5.97
CA LEU A 199 -5.02 20.42 -4.72
C LEU A 199 -5.33 21.91 -4.69
N TYR A 200 -5.75 22.41 -3.54
CA TYR A 200 -5.93 23.83 -3.30
C TYR A 200 -4.77 24.35 -2.47
N TYR A 201 -4.18 25.46 -2.92
CA TYR A 201 -3.07 26.10 -2.24
C TYR A 201 -3.57 27.35 -1.55
N ALA A 202 -3.30 27.49 -0.25
CA ALA A 202 -3.60 28.72 0.46
C ALA A 202 -2.65 29.84 0.01
N VAL A 203 -3.14 31.07 0.06
CA VAL A 203 -2.32 32.27 -0.19
C VAL A 203 -1.33 32.49 0.96
N GLU A 204 -1.74 32.13 2.18
CA GLU A 204 -0.90 32.22 3.37
C GLU A 204 0.08 31.05 3.47
N THR A 205 1.25 31.34 4.05
CA THR A 205 2.28 30.35 4.33
C THR A 205 2.46 30.17 5.84
N ARG A 206 3.00 29.02 6.23
CA ARG A 206 3.36 28.69 7.60
C ARG A 206 4.88 28.78 7.78
N ALA A 207 5.32 28.99 9.01
CA ALA A 207 6.75 28.92 9.34
C ALA A 207 7.28 27.48 9.22
N THR A 208 8.54 27.36 8.82
CA THR A 208 9.22 26.06 8.72
C THR A 208 9.33 25.42 10.10
N PRO A 209 8.92 24.16 10.28
CA PRO A 209 9.13 23.45 11.54
C PRO A 209 10.61 23.37 11.91
N ASP A 210 10.93 23.65 13.16
CA ASP A 210 12.30 23.63 13.72
C ASP A 210 12.64 22.32 14.45
N ALA A 211 11.63 21.53 14.80
CA ALA A 211 11.79 20.31 15.60
C ALA A 211 12.40 19.13 14.84
N PHE A 212 12.44 19.17 13.50
CA PHE A 212 12.95 18.08 12.67
C PHE A 212 13.52 18.63 11.36
N LYS A 213 14.51 17.91 10.82
CA LYS A 213 15.01 18.16 9.48
C LYS A 213 14.07 17.51 8.47
N ILE A 214 13.74 18.25 7.41
CA ILE A 214 12.85 17.78 6.35
C ILE A 214 13.69 17.33 5.17
N PHE A 215 13.27 16.22 4.57
CA PHE A 215 13.88 15.65 3.38
C PHE A 215 12.77 15.29 2.40
N GLY A 216 12.90 15.73 1.15
CA GLY A 216 12.11 15.26 0.03
C GLY A 216 12.81 14.17 -0.74
N GLY A 217 12.04 13.45 -1.54
CA GLY A 217 12.53 12.27 -2.22
C GLY A 217 11.47 11.58 -3.06
N SER A 218 11.81 10.37 -3.49
CA SER A 218 10.93 9.54 -4.30
C SER A 218 9.72 9.06 -3.47
N PRO A 219 8.52 9.01 -4.07
CA PRO A 219 7.36 8.39 -3.44
C PRO A 219 7.48 6.84 -3.39
N TRP A 220 8.46 6.25 -4.08
CA TRP A 220 8.70 4.81 -4.09
C TRP A 220 9.62 4.40 -2.94
N LEU A 221 9.12 3.52 -2.07
CA LEU A 221 9.73 3.20 -0.79
C LEU A 221 9.79 1.69 -0.59
N ILE A 222 10.87 1.22 0.03
CA ILE A 222 10.97 -0.14 0.57
C ILE A 222 11.26 -0.01 2.06
N LEU A 223 10.24 -0.27 2.88
CA LEU A 223 10.25 0.04 4.31
C LEU A 223 10.11 -1.22 5.14
N THR A 224 10.84 -1.29 6.25
CA THR A 224 10.75 -2.45 7.15
C THR A 224 9.40 -2.52 7.83
N ARG A 225 8.99 -3.72 8.19
CA ARG A 225 7.78 -3.93 8.99
C ARG A 225 7.77 -3.12 10.27
N ALA A 226 8.87 -3.12 11.02
CA ALA A 226 8.98 -2.40 12.28
C ALA A 226 8.78 -0.88 12.10
N PHE A 227 9.33 -0.31 11.02
CA PHE A 227 9.12 1.11 10.71
C PHE A 227 7.66 1.40 10.34
N MET A 228 7.04 0.54 9.53
CA MET A 228 5.62 0.70 9.18
C MET A 228 4.69 0.53 10.40
N GLU A 229 4.99 -0.41 11.30
CA GLU A 229 4.27 -0.57 12.57
C GLU A 229 4.36 0.71 13.41
N TYR A 230 5.55 1.28 13.52
CA TYR A 230 5.76 2.56 14.22
C TYR A 230 4.94 3.69 13.57
N CYS A 231 4.96 3.83 12.24
CA CYS A 231 4.18 4.86 11.54
C CYS A 231 2.67 4.70 11.76
N VAL A 232 2.15 3.47 11.68
CA VAL A 232 0.72 3.18 11.84
C VAL A 232 0.28 3.37 13.30
N GLN A 233 1.07 2.93 14.27
CA GLN A 233 0.77 3.09 15.70
C GLN A 233 0.92 4.55 16.15
N GLY A 234 1.92 5.27 15.63
CA GLY A 234 2.13 6.70 15.88
C GLY A 234 0.97 7.58 15.40
N MET A 235 0.13 7.10 14.47
CA MET A 235 -1.10 7.79 14.09
C MET A 235 -2.22 7.67 15.15
N GLY A 236 -2.16 6.67 16.04
CA GLY A 236 -3.09 6.53 17.17
C GLY A 236 -2.73 7.39 18.40
N GLN A 237 -1.47 7.83 18.50
CA GLN A 237 -1.01 8.78 19.50
C GLN A 237 -0.29 9.95 18.80
N PRO A 238 -0.98 11.06 18.50
CA PRO A 238 -0.33 12.11 17.76
C PRO A 238 0.67 12.81 18.69
N SER A 239 1.96 12.74 18.33
CA SER A 239 2.76 13.95 18.39
C SER A 239 2.03 14.98 17.50
N LYS A 240 1.14 15.77 18.10
CA LYS A 240 0.18 16.70 17.48
C LYS A 240 0.76 17.66 16.44
N LYS A 241 2.08 17.74 16.33
CA LYS A 241 2.81 18.55 15.35
C LYS A 241 2.96 17.87 13.98
N ILE A 242 3.10 16.55 13.89
CA ILE A 242 3.38 15.86 12.61
C ILE A 242 2.11 15.65 11.80
N THR A 243 0.99 15.31 12.45
CA THR A 243 -0.31 15.10 11.78
C THR A 243 -0.86 16.39 11.15
N ASN A 244 -0.72 17.52 11.83
CA ASN A 244 -1.10 18.83 11.26
C ASN A 244 -0.22 19.26 10.09
N VAL A 245 1.02 18.80 10.06
CA VAL A 245 1.94 19.03 8.93
C VAL A 245 1.51 18.13 7.77
N LEU A 246 1.52 16.81 7.93
CA LEU A 246 1.24 15.86 6.85
C LEU A 246 -0.16 15.95 6.23
N GLN A 247 -1.19 16.37 6.97
CA GLN A 247 -2.53 16.62 6.41
C GLN A 247 -2.57 17.82 5.45
N GLN A 248 -1.49 18.61 5.39
CA GLN A 248 -1.38 19.84 4.61
C GLN A 248 -0.30 19.81 3.53
N HIS A 249 0.27 18.64 3.22
CA HIS A 249 1.36 18.51 2.25
C HIS A 249 0.96 17.71 1.02
N SER A 250 1.57 18.10 -0.09
CA SER A 250 1.55 17.41 -1.37
C SER A 250 2.97 17.11 -1.86
N ILE A 251 3.18 15.99 -2.57
CA ILE A 251 4.41 15.58 -3.26
C ILE A 251 4.32 16.02 -4.75
N PRO A 252 5.16 16.96 -5.24
CA PRO A 252 5.31 17.19 -6.68
C PRO A 252 6.70 16.87 -7.25
N THR A 253 6.69 16.38 -8.50
CA THR A 253 7.79 16.11 -9.46
C THR A 253 9.09 16.87 -9.27
#